data_AF-A0A4R5F4W7-F1
#
_entry.id   AF-A0A4R5F4W7-F1
#
_cell.length_a   1.000
_cell.length_b   1.000
_cell.length_c   1.000
_cell.angle_alpha   90.00
_cell.angle_beta   90.00
_cell.angle_gamma   90.00
#
_symmetry.space_group_name_H-M   'P 1'
#
loop_
_entity.id
_entity.type
_entity.pdbx_description
1 polymer ?
#
loop_
_entity_poly.entity_id
_entity_poly.type
_entity_poly.pdbx_seq_one_letter_code
_entity_poly.pdbx_strand_id
1 'polypeptide(L)'
;MYRSASALALSLLVALTPAPSPSAPVQVPVEGGQPATAPVLDISGKILDISGKILDISERISNLDESVTDETSGRERTITVAADVLFAFDKATLTGKAASRLEQAAELLKAEAAGEPVTIDGYTDAKGSGSYNLELSRKRAEAVRDALGKLAPGTGFTVTGHGEADPVAPNALPDGGDNPKGRAKNRRVEIGFTR
;
A
#
# COMPACT_ATOMS: atom_id res chain seq x y z
N MET A 1 55.13 33.99 43.27
CA MET A 1 55.17 33.60 44.71
C MET A 1 54.15 32.47 44.87
N TYR A 2 54.58 31.19 44.80
CA TYR A 2 54.73 30.24 45.94
C TYR A 2 53.43 30.09 46.77
N ARG A 3 52.86 28.93 47.14
CA ARG A 3 53.16 27.47 47.09
C ARG A 3 51.94 26.79 47.77
N SER A 4 51.41 25.64 47.36
CA SER A 4 51.65 24.27 47.93
C SER A 4 50.39 23.44 47.60
N ALA A 5 50.38 22.24 47.01
CA ALA A 5 51.12 20.98 47.22
C ALA A 5 50.58 20.09 48.36
N SER A 6 50.01 18.93 47.98
CA SER A 6 49.95 17.63 48.67
C SER A 6 49.04 16.73 47.80
N ALA A 7 49.48 15.86 46.89
CA ALA A 7 50.46 14.77 46.94
C ALA A 7 50.07 13.62 47.88
N LEU A 8 49.54 12.54 47.28
CA LEU A 8 49.85 11.17 47.68
C LEU A 8 49.70 10.28 46.44
N ALA A 9 50.86 9.96 45.87
CA ALA A 9 51.04 8.94 44.86
C ALA A 9 51.29 7.59 45.56
N LEU A 10 50.80 6.50 44.98
CA LEU A 10 51.41 5.19 45.14
C LEU A 10 51.38 4.46 43.79
N SER A 11 52.55 4.39 43.17
CA SER A 11 52.95 3.45 42.12
C SER A 11 52.82 2.00 42.65
N LEU A 12 52.81 0.90 41.90
CA LEU A 12 53.44 0.53 40.64
C LEU A 12 52.94 -0.89 40.31
N LEU A 13 52.99 -1.27 39.03
CA LEU A 13 53.60 -2.50 38.48
C LEU A 13 52.73 -3.16 37.40
N VAL A 14 53.17 -2.97 36.15
CA VAL A 14 52.74 -3.69 34.96
C VAL A 14 53.38 -5.09 35.01
N ALA A 15 52.57 -6.12 34.78
CA ALA A 15 53.04 -7.43 34.35
C ALA A 15 52.25 -7.83 33.10
N LEU A 16 52.96 -7.90 31.97
CA LEU A 16 52.49 -8.41 30.68
C LEU A 16 52.95 -9.86 30.56
N THR A 17 52.05 -10.85 30.61
CA THR A 17 52.31 -12.24 30.20
C THR A 17 51.00 -12.91 29.71
N PRO A 18 51.02 -14.05 29.00
CA PRO A 18 50.50 -14.17 27.64
C PRO A 18 49.14 -14.89 27.58
N ALA A 19 48.43 -14.73 26.46
CA ALA A 19 47.26 -15.52 26.14
C ALA A 19 47.63 -17.00 25.90
N PRO A 20 46.91 -17.98 26.50
CA PRO A 20 46.85 -19.34 26.01
C PRO A 20 45.53 -19.63 25.27
N SER A 21 45.72 -20.34 24.15
CA SER A 21 44.78 -20.90 23.17
C SER A 21 43.69 -21.85 23.75
N PRO A 22 42.68 -22.26 22.95
CA PRO A 22 41.34 -22.64 23.42
C PRO A 22 41.24 -24.13 23.79
N SER A 23 40.42 -24.45 24.80
CA SER A 23 40.10 -25.83 25.15
C SER A 23 38.62 -26.02 25.51
N ALA A 24 37.98 -26.84 24.67
CA ALA A 24 36.80 -27.70 24.85
C ALA A 24 35.38 -27.07 24.87
N PRO A 25 34.43 -27.66 24.11
CA PRO A 25 33.03 -27.28 24.15
C PRO A 25 32.38 -27.80 25.44
N VAL A 26 31.65 -26.91 26.12
CA VAL A 26 30.76 -27.31 27.23
C VAL A 26 29.59 -28.07 26.63
N GLN A 27 29.50 -29.36 26.93
CA GLN A 27 28.31 -30.18 26.67
C GLN A 27 27.22 -29.78 27.68
N VAL A 28 26.11 -29.26 27.17
CA VAL A 28 24.90 -29.04 27.99
C VAL A 28 24.21 -30.39 28.15
N PRO A 29 23.82 -30.81 29.37
CA PRO A 29 23.06 -32.04 29.56
C PRO A 29 21.67 -31.89 28.91
N VAL A 30 21.38 -32.73 27.92
CA VAL A 30 20.02 -32.94 27.41
C VAL A 30 19.27 -33.81 28.41
N GLU A 31 18.49 -33.17 29.27
CA GLU A 31 17.55 -33.85 30.15
C GLU A 31 16.29 -34.20 29.34
N GLY A 32 16.00 -35.49 29.24
CA GLY A 32 14.89 -36.04 28.49
C GLY A 32 13.55 -35.64 29.10
N GLY A 33 12.78 -34.85 28.36
CA GLY A 33 11.35 -34.65 28.54
C GLY A 33 10.65 -34.93 27.21
N GLN A 34 9.74 -35.90 27.25
CA GLN A 34 9.02 -36.53 26.14
C GLN A 34 8.43 -35.55 25.09
N PRO A 35 8.45 -35.88 23.78
CA PRO A 35 7.86 -35.04 22.75
C PRO A 35 6.33 -35.02 22.91
N ALA A 36 5.77 -33.82 23.15
CA ALA A 36 4.34 -33.60 23.00
C ALA A 36 4.00 -33.65 21.51
N THR A 37 3.56 -34.83 21.05
CA THR A 37 3.01 -35.07 19.73
C THR A 37 1.71 -34.26 19.57
N ALA A 38 1.80 -33.09 18.94
CA ALA A 38 0.63 -32.49 18.32
C ALA A 38 0.21 -33.37 17.12
N PRO A 39 -1.07 -33.72 16.96
CA PRO A 39 -1.52 -34.41 15.76
C PRO A 39 -1.34 -33.48 14.56
N VAL A 40 -0.41 -33.83 13.68
CA VAL A 40 -0.39 -33.31 12.31
C VAL A 40 -1.65 -33.85 11.65
N LEU A 41 -2.64 -33.00 11.39
CA LEU A 41 -3.79 -33.38 10.57
C LEU A 41 -3.31 -33.58 9.13
N ASP A 42 -3.21 -34.85 8.74
CA ASP A 42 -3.12 -35.29 7.35
C ASP A 42 -4.40 -34.88 6.61
N ILE A 43 -4.27 -34.03 5.60
CA ILE A 43 -5.38 -33.59 4.74
C ILE A 43 -5.29 -34.26 3.37
N SER A 44 -4.92 -35.54 3.33
CA SER A 44 -5.11 -36.38 2.14
C SER A 44 -6.56 -36.87 2.03
N GLY A 45 -7.37 -36.09 1.32
CA GLY A 45 -8.43 -36.61 0.44
C GLY A 45 -9.80 -36.88 1.05
N LYS A 46 -10.73 -35.92 0.87
CA LYS A 46 -12.06 -36.14 0.26
C LYS A 46 -12.78 -34.80 0.08
N ILE A 47 -13.03 -34.44 -1.18
CA ILE A 47 -13.91 -33.33 -1.57
C ILE A 47 -15.33 -33.70 -1.10
N LEU A 48 -15.93 -32.88 -0.22
CA LEU A 48 -17.29 -33.10 0.29
C LEU A 48 -18.18 -31.89 -0.05
N ASP A 49 -19.07 -32.20 -0.99
CA ASP A 49 -20.32 -31.58 -1.43
C ASP A 49 -20.70 -30.15 -0.96
N ILE A 50 -20.87 -29.29 -1.97
CA ILE A 50 -21.10 -27.85 -1.90
C ILE A 50 -22.61 -27.63 -2.09
N SER A 51 -23.43 -27.98 -1.11
CA SER A 51 -24.88 -27.86 -1.25
C SER A 51 -25.50 -27.21 -0.03
N GLY A 52 -25.80 -25.92 -0.17
CA GLY A 52 -26.72 -25.18 0.70
C GLY A 52 -26.04 -24.28 1.74
N LYS A 53 -25.93 -22.98 1.43
CA LYS A 53 -25.48 -21.85 2.30
C LYS A 53 -23.97 -21.61 2.46
N ILE A 54 -23.26 -21.52 1.35
CA ILE A 54 -22.03 -20.71 1.26
C ILE A 54 -22.27 -19.64 0.20
N LEU A 55 -22.97 -18.58 0.59
CA LEU A 55 -23.10 -17.34 -0.18
C LEU A 55 -22.49 -16.22 0.67
N ASP A 56 -21.19 -16.30 0.94
CA ASP A 56 -20.35 -15.11 1.15
C ASP A 56 -18.85 -15.40 0.91
N ILE A 57 -18.60 -16.23 -0.09
CA ILE A 57 -17.26 -16.49 -0.64
C ILE A 57 -17.18 -15.88 -2.07
N SER A 58 -18.18 -15.10 -2.48
CA SER A 58 -18.25 -14.46 -3.80
C SER A 58 -17.41 -13.17 -3.89
N GLU A 59 -16.96 -12.60 -2.76
CA GLU A 59 -15.91 -11.55 -2.67
C GLU A 59 -14.48 -12.12 -2.90
N ARG A 60 -14.38 -13.31 -3.47
CA ARG A 60 -13.10 -13.97 -3.76
C ARG A 60 -12.21 -13.10 -4.66
N ILE A 61 -11.15 -12.57 -4.06
CA ILE A 61 -9.80 -12.51 -4.65
C ILE A 61 -9.66 -11.57 -5.88
N SER A 62 -10.23 -10.36 -5.88
CA SER A 62 -10.05 -9.45 -7.02
C SER A 62 -8.82 -8.53 -6.94
N ASN A 63 -8.18 -8.28 -5.80
CA ASN A 63 -6.97 -7.41 -5.78
C ASN A 63 -5.94 -7.82 -4.72
N LEU A 64 -5.01 -8.69 -5.10
CA LEU A 64 -3.76 -8.92 -4.36
C LEU A 64 -2.74 -7.79 -4.65
N ASP A 65 -3.21 -6.54 -4.62
CA ASP A 65 -2.45 -5.31 -4.83
C ASP A 65 -3.13 -4.18 -4.05
N GLU A 66 -2.42 -3.55 -3.12
CA GLU A 66 -2.88 -2.41 -2.31
C GLU A 66 -3.28 -1.18 -3.16
N SER A 67 -3.08 -1.23 -4.48
CA SER A 67 -3.36 -0.13 -5.40
C SER A 67 -4.82 0.08 -5.81
N VAL A 68 -5.72 -0.85 -5.46
CA VAL A 68 -7.16 -0.73 -5.74
C VAL A 68 -7.98 -0.95 -4.47
N THR A 69 -8.68 0.10 -4.03
CA THR A 69 -9.65 0.05 -2.91
C THR A 69 -11.05 0.23 -3.47
N ASP A 70 -11.97 -0.62 -3.02
CA ASP A 70 -13.38 -0.60 -3.39
C ASP A 70 -14.20 -0.25 -2.15
N GLU A 71 -14.79 0.93 -2.14
CA GLU A 71 -15.68 1.36 -1.07
C GLU A 71 -17.13 1.32 -1.57
N THR A 72 -17.96 0.52 -0.88
CA THR A 72 -19.39 0.40 -1.16
C THR A 72 -20.19 1.01 -0.02
N SER A 73 -20.91 2.11 -0.29
CA SER A 73 -21.83 2.74 0.66
C SER A 73 -23.25 2.71 0.08
N GLY A 74 -24.01 1.67 0.45
CA GLY A 74 -25.36 1.45 -0.08
C GLY A 74 -25.37 1.20 -1.60
N ARG A 75 -25.82 2.20 -2.37
CA ARG A 75 -25.88 2.19 -3.83
C ARG A 75 -24.69 2.88 -4.50
N GLU A 76 -23.88 3.64 -3.77
CA GLU A 76 -22.68 4.27 -4.32
C GLU A 76 -21.49 3.32 -4.23
N ARG A 77 -20.72 3.25 -5.32
CA ARG A 77 -19.48 2.49 -5.42
C ARG A 77 -18.39 3.37 -5.99
N THR A 78 -17.22 3.31 -5.36
CA THR A 78 -16.03 4.04 -5.81
C THR A 78 -14.86 3.09 -6.00
N ILE A 79 -14.32 3.04 -7.22
CA ILE A 79 -13.09 2.32 -7.56
C ILE A 79 -11.93 3.31 -7.46
N THR A 80 -11.06 3.13 -6.48
CA THR A 80 -9.84 3.96 -6.35
C THR A 80 -8.68 3.27 -7.04
N VAL A 81 -7.93 3.98 -7.88
CA VAL A 81 -6.72 3.46 -8.54
C VAL A 81 -5.54 4.40 -8.28
N ALA A 82 -4.43 3.84 -7.82
CA ALA A 82 -3.21 4.61 -7.61
C ALA A 82 -2.67 5.23 -8.91
N ALA A 83 -2.34 6.52 -8.87
CA ALA A 83 -1.82 7.25 -10.05
C ALA A 83 -0.46 6.73 -10.50
N ASP A 84 0.36 6.19 -9.58
CA ASP A 84 1.67 5.60 -9.92
C ASP A 84 1.54 4.29 -10.73
N VAL A 85 0.38 3.64 -10.69
CA VAL A 85 0.05 2.50 -11.55
C VAL A 85 -0.45 2.98 -12.91
N LEU A 86 -1.30 4.02 -12.90
CA LEU A 86 -1.90 4.55 -14.11
C LEU A 86 -0.92 5.32 -14.99
N PHE A 87 -0.02 6.11 -14.40
CA PHE A 87 0.79 7.10 -15.10
C PHE A 87 2.27 6.97 -14.80
N ALA A 88 3.09 7.38 -15.77
CA ALA A 88 4.49 7.66 -15.49
C ALA A 88 4.64 8.91 -14.61
N PHE A 89 5.77 9.03 -13.90
CA PHE A 89 6.05 10.15 -13.00
C PHE A 89 5.77 11.51 -13.67
N ASP A 90 4.97 12.33 -12.99
CA ASP A 90 4.59 13.69 -13.40
C ASP A 90 3.98 13.80 -14.82
N LYS A 91 3.36 12.71 -15.30
CA LYS A 91 2.68 12.65 -16.60
C LYS A 91 1.21 12.27 -16.42
N ALA A 92 0.44 12.49 -17.50
CA ALA A 92 -0.91 11.98 -17.69
C ALA A 92 -0.98 10.88 -18.78
N THR A 93 0.18 10.42 -19.27
CA THR A 93 0.27 9.32 -20.24
C THR A 93 0.10 7.99 -19.51
N LEU A 94 -0.87 7.19 -19.94
CA LEU A 94 -1.15 5.89 -19.37
C LEU A 94 0.01 4.91 -19.59
N THR A 95 0.35 4.13 -18.55
CA THR A 95 1.36 3.09 -18.65
C THR A 95 0.77 1.78 -19.22
N GLY A 96 1.63 0.83 -19.59
CA GLY A 96 1.16 -0.52 -19.96
C GLY A 96 0.41 -1.24 -18.83
N LYS A 97 0.72 -0.94 -17.56
CA LYS A 97 0.00 -1.48 -16.39
C LYS A 97 -1.38 -0.84 -16.21
N ALA A 98 -1.57 0.37 -16.70
CA ALA A 98 -2.84 1.06 -16.62
C ALA A 98 -3.93 0.34 -17.41
N ALA A 99 -3.58 -0.25 -18.57
CA ALA A 99 -4.53 -0.94 -19.43
C ALA A 99 -5.31 -2.03 -18.68
N SER A 100 -4.60 -2.95 -18.00
CA SER A 100 -5.25 -4.05 -17.28
C SER A 100 -6.11 -3.59 -16.09
N ARG A 101 -5.74 -2.48 -15.43
CA ARG A 101 -6.54 -1.89 -14.35
C ARG A 101 -7.80 -1.22 -14.88
N LEU A 102 -7.69 -0.52 -16.00
CA LEU A 102 -8.83 0.14 -16.64
C LEU A 102 -9.77 -0.86 -17.31
N GLU A 103 -9.27 -1.99 -17.80
CA GLU A 103 -10.09 -3.11 -18.27
C GLU A 103 -10.94 -3.69 -17.13
N GLN A 104 -10.34 -3.98 -15.97
CA GLN A 104 -11.07 -4.43 -14.78
C GLN A 104 -12.13 -3.42 -14.32
N ALA A 105 -11.77 -2.13 -14.29
CA ALA A 105 -12.73 -1.07 -13.96
C ALA A 105 -13.88 -1.03 -14.98
N ALA A 106 -13.59 -1.14 -16.28
CA ALA A 106 -14.62 -1.15 -17.32
C ALA A 106 -15.55 -2.36 -17.23
N GLU A 107 -15.06 -3.54 -16.85
CA GLU A 107 -15.89 -4.71 -16.59
C GLU A 107 -16.87 -4.47 -15.45
N LEU A 108 -16.41 -3.88 -14.34
CA LEU A 108 -17.26 -3.50 -13.21
C LEU A 108 -18.31 -2.47 -13.62
N LEU A 109 -17.92 -1.42 -14.36
CA LEU A 109 -18.85 -0.41 -14.87
C LEU A 109 -19.95 -1.03 -15.75
N LYS A 110 -19.59 -1.93 -16.66
CA LYS A 110 -20.57 -2.61 -17.54
C LYS A 110 -21.50 -3.53 -16.76
N ALA A 111 -21.00 -4.17 -15.71
CA ALA A 111 -21.78 -5.11 -14.91
C ALA A 111 -22.72 -4.40 -13.93
N GLU A 112 -22.30 -3.27 -13.37
CA GLU A 112 -22.94 -2.72 -12.17
C GLU A 112 -23.44 -1.29 -12.30
N ALA A 113 -22.86 -0.45 -13.17
CA ALA A 113 -23.31 0.94 -13.27
C ALA A 113 -24.69 1.07 -13.94
N ALA A 114 -25.20 0.00 -14.59
CA ALA A 114 -26.57 -0.07 -15.14
C ALA A 114 -27.01 1.12 -16.04
N GLY A 115 -26.06 1.85 -16.63
CA GLY A 115 -26.34 3.06 -17.44
C GLY A 115 -26.36 4.37 -16.65
N GLU A 116 -26.12 4.34 -15.34
CA GLU A 116 -25.95 5.51 -14.50
C GLU A 116 -24.70 6.31 -14.88
N PRO A 117 -24.69 7.64 -14.63
CA PRO A 117 -23.52 8.48 -14.81
C PRO A 117 -22.34 8.01 -13.94
N VAL A 118 -21.15 8.04 -14.53
CA VAL A 118 -19.89 7.70 -13.87
C VAL A 118 -19.07 8.97 -13.66
N THR A 119 -18.55 9.18 -12.46
CA THR A 119 -17.59 10.26 -12.17
C THR A 119 -16.17 9.73 -12.25
N ILE A 120 -15.24 10.59 -12.67
CA ILE A 120 -13.80 10.33 -12.68
C ILE A 120 -13.13 11.52 -12.03
N ASP A 121 -12.61 11.29 -10.84
CA ASP A 121 -12.09 12.32 -9.95
C ASP A 121 -10.57 12.13 -9.80
N GLY A 122 -9.79 13.10 -10.27
CA GLY A 122 -8.33 13.06 -10.19
C GLY A 122 -7.79 13.81 -8.97
N TYR A 123 -6.79 13.23 -8.31
CA TYR A 123 -6.10 13.84 -7.17
C TYR A 123 -4.58 13.77 -7.29
N THR A 124 -3.89 14.69 -6.62
CA THR A 124 -2.44 14.74 -6.48
C THR A 124 -2.03 14.68 -5.02
N ASP A 125 -0.73 14.59 -4.76
CA ASP A 125 -0.21 14.93 -3.44
C ASP A 125 0.00 16.46 -3.31
N ALA A 126 0.43 16.89 -2.12
CA ALA A 126 0.64 18.31 -1.82
C ALA A 126 1.98 18.89 -2.31
N LYS A 127 2.70 18.21 -3.22
CA LYS A 127 3.92 18.77 -3.82
C LYS A 127 3.57 19.58 -5.07
N GLY A 128 4.20 20.74 -5.21
CA GLY A 128 3.96 21.66 -6.33
C GLY A 128 2.98 22.77 -5.97
N SER A 129 2.64 23.60 -6.95
CA SER A 129 1.66 24.67 -6.77
C SER A 129 0.24 24.14 -6.96
N GLY A 130 -0.74 24.68 -6.23
CA GLY A 130 -2.15 24.27 -6.37
C GLY A 130 -2.71 24.35 -7.79
N SER A 131 -2.36 25.39 -8.57
CA SER A 131 -2.79 25.50 -9.98
C SER A 131 -2.23 24.38 -10.86
N TYR A 132 -0.96 24.04 -10.67
CA TYR A 132 -0.33 22.91 -11.35
C TYR A 132 -1.01 21.58 -10.99
N ASN A 133 -1.27 21.36 -9.70
CA ASN A 133 -1.93 20.15 -9.20
C ASN A 133 -3.35 20.02 -9.74
N LEU A 134 -4.09 21.12 -9.83
CA LEU A 134 -5.44 21.15 -10.40
C LEU A 134 -5.43 20.80 -11.89
N GLU A 135 -4.47 21.33 -12.66
CA GLU A 135 -4.35 21.02 -14.08
C GLU A 135 -3.90 19.56 -14.30
N LEU A 136 -2.94 19.07 -13.53
CA LEU A 136 -2.41 17.71 -13.63
C LEU A 136 -3.46 16.66 -13.28
N SER A 137 -4.19 16.86 -12.17
CA SER A 137 -5.28 15.96 -11.77
C SER A 137 -6.38 15.89 -12.83
N ARG A 138 -6.81 17.03 -13.38
CA ARG A 138 -7.80 17.07 -14.48
C ARG A 138 -7.30 16.30 -15.70
N LYS A 139 -6.07 16.55 -16.18
CA LYS A 139 -5.50 15.85 -17.35
C LYS A 139 -5.44 14.34 -17.14
N ARG A 140 -5.12 13.89 -15.93
CA ARG A 140 -5.09 12.46 -15.57
C ARG A 140 -6.49 11.84 -15.62
N ALA A 141 -7.48 12.51 -15.04
CA ALA A 141 -8.87 12.06 -15.08
C ALA A 141 -9.42 12.03 -16.52
N GLU A 142 -9.06 13.01 -17.37
CA GLU A 142 -9.40 13.01 -18.80
C GLU A 142 -8.79 11.82 -19.56
N ALA A 143 -7.52 11.49 -19.28
CA ALA A 143 -6.87 10.33 -19.89
C ALA A 143 -7.56 9.01 -19.50
N VAL A 144 -8.02 8.90 -18.25
CA VAL A 144 -8.79 7.74 -17.77
C VAL A 144 -10.15 7.67 -18.45
N ARG A 145 -10.87 8.80 -18.57
CA ARG A 145 -12.12 8.90 -19.32
C ARG A 145 -11.95 8.40 -20.76
N ASP A 146 -10.91 8.87 -21.46
CA ASP A 146 -10.71 8.53 -22.87
C ASP A 146 -10.38 7.05 -23.08
N ALA A 147 -9.73 6.42 -22.11
CA ALA A 147 -9.49 4.99 -22.11
C ALA A 147 -10.77 4.20 -21.80
N LEU A 148 -11.49 4.57 -20.73
CA LEU A 148 -12.74 3.90 -20.34
C LEU A 148 -13.85 4.05 -21.38
N GLY A 149 -13.94 5.19 -22.06
CA GLY A 149 -14.90 5.39 -23.15
C GLY A 149 -14.72 4.44 -24.34
N LYS A 150 -13.53 3.87 -24.52
CA LYS A 150 -13.26 2.83 -25.51
C LYS A 150 -13.63 1.43 -25.00
N LEU A 151 -13.46 1.19 -23.70
CA LEU A 151 -13.67 -0.13 -23.06
C LEU A 151 -15.11 -0.37 -22.59
N ALA A 152 -15.83 0.71 -22.28
CA ALA A 152 -17.23 0.78 -21.86
C ALA A 152 -17.98 1.82 -22.71
N PRO A 153 -18.21 1.53 -24.01
CA PRO A 153 -18.91 2.46 -24.89
C PRO A 153 -20.36 2.65 -24.43
N GLY A 154 -20.85 3.90 -24.51
CA GLY A 154 -22.20 4.28 -24.10
C GLY A 154 -22.32 4.73 -22.63
N THR A 155 -21.27 4.55 -21.82
CA THR A 155 -21.22 5.09 -20.46
C THR A 155 -21.00 6.61 -20.49
N GLY A 156 -21.82 7.34 -19.73
CA GLY A 156 -21.66 8.78 -19.54
C GLY A 156 -20.64 9.09 -18.46
N PHE A 157 -19.57 9.80 -18.80
CA PHE A 157 -18.49 10.14 -17.86
C PHE A 157 -18.45 11.63 -17.56
N THR A 158 -18.34 11.98 -16.27
CA THR A 158 -18.03 13.34 -15.79
C THR A 158 -16.63 13.36 -15.22
N VAL A 159 -15.83 14.37 -15.55
CA VAL A 159 -14.42 14.46 -15.14
C VAL A 159 -14.20 15.69 -14.26
N THR A 160 -13.55 15.49 -13.12
CA THR A 160 -13.13 16.56 -12.22
C THR A 160 -11.67 16.38 -11.81
N GLY A 161 -10.92 17.47 -11.76
CA GLY A 161 -9.61 17.51 -11.12
C GLY A 161 -9.72 18.24 -9.79
N HIS A 162 -9.21 17.64 -8.72
CA HIS A 162 -9.27 18.18 -7.35
C HIS A 162 -7.92 18.72 -6.87
N GLY A 163 -6.85 18.48 -7.62
CA GLY A 163 -5.50 18.78 -7.17
C GLY A 163 -5.18 18.04 -5.87
N GLU A 164 -4.67 18.78 -4.88
CA GLU A 164 -4.27 18.23 -3.58
C GLU A 164 -5.38 18.22 -2.52
N ALA A 165 -6.62 18.56 -2.91
CA ALA A 165 -7.77 18.54 -2.03
C ALA A 165 -8.10 17.10 -1.56
N ASP A 166 -8.85 17.01 -0.47
CA ASP A 166 -9.37 15.76 0.10
C ASP A 166 -8.31 14.64 0.24
N PRO A 167 -7.25 14.88 1.03
CA PRO A 167 -6.21 13.89 1.25
C PRO A 167 -6.75 12.70 2.05
N VAL A 168 -6.58 11.49 1.52
CA VAL A 168 -6.91 10.22 2.21
C VAL A 168 -5.82 9.79 3.18
N ALA A 169 -4.63 10.41 3.11
CA ALA A 169 -3.55 10.21 4.07
C ALA A 169 -2.75 11.51 4.29
N PRO A 170 -2.08 11.67 5.45
CA PRO A 170 -1.26 12.86 5.70
C PRO A 170 -0.12 13.03 4.68
N ASN A 171 0.00 14.20 4.06
CA ASN A 171 1.12 14.52 3.15
C ASN A 171 2.45 14.74 3.89
N ALA A 172 2.40 15.04 5.19
CA ALA A 172 3.53 15.25 6.09
C ALA A 172 3.39 14.40 7.37
N LEU A 173 4.51 14.14 8.03
CA LEU A 173 4.58 13.50 9.35
C LEU A 173 4.23 14.51 10.47
N PRO A 174 3.92 14.05 11.70
CA PRO A 174 3.57 14.96 12.81
C PRO A 174 4.65 15.98 13.17
N ASP A 175 5.92 15.69 12.87
CA ASP A 175 7.07 16.59 13.07
C ASP A 175 7.25 17.60 11.92
N GLY A 176 6.34 17.62 10.94
CA GLY A 176 6.44 18.44 9.73
C GLY A 176 7.32 17.84 8.64
N GLY A 177 7.91 16.65 8.89
CA GLY A 177 8.72 15.93 7.93
C GLY A 177 7.93 15.41 6.72
N ASP A 178 8.65 15.07 5.67
CA ASP A 178 8.07 14.53 4.43
C ASP A 178 7.44 13.15 4.67
N ASN A 179 6.20 12.90 4.21
CA ASN A 179 5.55 11.57 4.28
C ASN A 179 5.31 10.94 2.90
N PRO A 180 6.31 10.26 2.31
CA PRO A 180 6.18 9.65 0.97
C PRO A 180 5.03 8.64 0.85
N LYS A 181 4.78 7.86 1.92
CA LYS A 181 3.72 6.84 1.93
C LYS A 181 2.34 7.47 1.87
N GLY A 182 2.08 8.52 2.65
CA GLY A 182 0.81 9.24 2.61
C GLY A 182 0.60 9.94 1.28
N ARG A 183 1.64 10.58 0.74
CA ARG A 183 1.57 11.18 -0.60
C ARG A 183 1.25 10.18 -1.70
N ALA A 184 1.82 8.98 -1.65
CA ALA A 184 1.52 7.93 -2.62
C ALA A 184 0.03 7.54 -2.62
N LYS A 185 -0.62 7.53 -1.45
CA LYS A 185 -2.06 7.27 -1.34
C LYS A 185 -2.90 8.41 -1.90
N ASN A 186 -2.45 9.66 -1.74
CA ASN A 186 -3.18 10.84 -2.26
C ASN A 186 -3.09 10.97 -3.79
N ARG A 187 -2.00 10.49 -4.40
CA ARG A 187 -1.86 10.39 -5.86
C ARG A 187 -2.76 9.27 -6.39
N ARG A 188 -4.03 9.58 -6.66
CA ARG A 188 -5.05 8.61 -7.06
C ARG A 188 -6.04 9.16 -8.09
N VAL A 189 -6.75 8.25 -8.74
CA VAL A 189 -7.96 8.54 -9.51
C VAL A 189 -9.08 7.70 -8.94
N GLU A 190 -10.21 8.32 -8.66
CA GLU A 190 -11.43 7.67 -8.18
C GLU A 190 -12.44 7.59 -9.33
N ILE A 191 -13.10 6.44 -9.47
CA ILE A 191 -14.16 6.22 -10.45
C ILE A 191 -15.43 5.87 -9.67
N GLY A 192 -16.36 6.81 -9.59
CA GLY A 192 -17.58 6.70 -8.81
C GLY A 192 -18.80 6.41 -9.68
N PHE A 193 -19.71 5.56 -9.21
CA PHE A 193 -21.00 5.33 -9.87
C PHE A 193 -22.06 4.80 -8.88
N THR A 194 -23.32 4.90 -9.28
CA THR A 194 -24.45 4.32 -8.54
C THR A 194 -24.85 2.99 -9.19
N ARG A 195 -25.16 1.97 -8.39
CA ARG A 195 -25.65 0.65 -8.81
C ARG A 195 -27.11 0.41 -8.40
#